data_AF-S3D579-F1
#
_entry.id   AF-S3D579-F1
#
_cell.length_a   1.000
_cell.length_b   1.000
_cell.length_c   1.000
_cell.angle_alpha   90.00
_cell.angle_beta   90.00
_cell.angle_gamma   90.00
#
_symmetry.space_group_name_H-M   'P 1'
#
loop_
_entity.id
_entity.type
_entity.pdbx_description
1 polymer ?
#
loop_
_entity_poly.entity_id
_entity_poly.type
_entity_poly.pdbx_seq_one_letter_code
_entity_poly.pdbx_strand_id
1 'polypeptide(L)'
;MSNHHSQRWYWDPLTDERSGHDVKHVAGVVLSSHTKRTDSKIPNQITQDVSQNFISHFFTEYLIRNDFASGSLDLDAIISNFQISPSLYYVLLAVGALDMSKNPLSSPAARKSATTAALTSYQKSISSFRTDLQLTKLTQNDAALWTTFFLGIFELMCDISGEGWVKHILHGTSQILKARGPGAHLEGRGRSVWNVIDPTASLPKKIELVELAAEGLLIRTSLEAWHLNFQADIEKDPISKQDPWIILASTYYHSISIYLSGIFEYRTQFNHSASPTLCPSQIQNHVNAILSNAELALRTTRLVGILFFFPLRVAGARAKTIGQRSKILRMLGDISKRSFVVADAFVADLDGVWEERG
;
A
#
# COMPACT_ATOMS: atom_id res chain seq x y z
N MET A 1 -20.06 -0.37 26.78
CA MET A 1 -18.69 0.18 26.77
C MET A 1 -18.10 -0.16 25.42
N SER A 2 -18.08 0.80 24.49
CA SER A 2 -17.77 0.57 23.07
C SER A 2 -16.27 0.70 22.79
N ASN A 3 -15.68 -0.36 22.22
CA ASN A 3 -14.30 -0.36 21.73
C ASN A 3 -14.25 0.19 20.30
N HIS A 4 -13.58 1.32 20.11
CA HIS A 4 -13.35 1.99 18.82
C HIS A 4 -12.07 1.53 18.09
N HIS A 5 -11.58 0.31 18.33
CA HIS A 5 -10.29 -0.12 17.77
C HIS A 5 -10.35 -1.16 16.63
N SER A 6 -11.51 -1.76 16.33
CA SER A 6 -11.67 -2.79 15.27
C SER A 6 -11.99 -2.21 13.87
N GLN A 7 -12.25 -0.90 13.73
CA GLN A 7 -12.64 -0.30 12.44
C GLN A 7 -11.49 0.29 11.60
N ARG A 8 -10.25 0.32 12.10
CA ARG A 8 -9.17 1.11 11.44
C ARG A 8 -8.68 0.53 10.11
N TRP A 9 -8.93 -0.76 9.85
CA TRP A 9 -8.52 -1.47 8.63
C TRP A 9 -9.64 -2.28 7.97
N TYR A 10 -10.85 -2.16 8.51
CA TYR A 10 -12.06 -2.67 7.89
C TYR A 10 -12.47 -1.67 6.82
N TRP A 11 -12.16 -1.95 5.55
CA TRP A 11 -12.83 -1.25 4.46
C TRP A 11 -14.25 -1.82 4.35
N ASP A 12 -15.15 -1.31 5.20
CA ASP A 12 -16.57 -1.27 4.89
C ASP A 12 -16.78 -0.06 3.97
N PRO A 13 -17.27 -0.23 2.74
CA PRO A 13 -17.65 0.92 1.94
C PRO A 13 -18.77 1.78 2.57
N LEU A 14 -19.40 1.36 3.68
CA LEU A 14 -20.60 2.02 4.23
C LEU A 14 -20.62 2.31 5.74
N THR A 15 -19.53 2.19 6.50
CA THR A 15 -19.51 2.60 7.92
C THR A 15 -18.45 3.66 8.23
N ASP A 16 -18.66 4.88 7.74
CA ASP A 16 -18.10 6.08 8.36
C ASP A 16 -19.15 7.22 8.45
N GLU A 17 -20.22 6.95 9.19
CA GLU A 17 -21.02 8.01 9.81
C GLU A 17 -20.70 8.01 11.31
N ARG A 18 -19.72 8.83 11.74
CA ARG A 18 -19.74 9.66 12.96
C ARG A 18 -18.32 10.04 13.40
N SER A 19 -17.87 11.23 13.00
CA SER A 19 -17.35 12.22 13.96
C SER A 19 -17.01 13.55 13.26
N GLY A 20 -18.04 14.19 12.71
CA GLY A 20 -18.05 15.64 12.64
C GLY A 20 -18.33 16.21 14.03
N HIS A 21 -17.28 16.45 14.83
CA HIS A 21 -17.38 17.34 15.97
C HIS A 21 -16.09 18.13 16.19
N ASP A 22 -16.25 19.46 16.18
CA ASP A 22 -15.34 20.48 16.65
C ASP A 22 -14.62 20.10 17.94
N VAL A 23 -13.29 20.15 17.94
CA VAL A 23 -12.49 20.37 19.15
C VAL A 23 -11.35 21.35 18.88
N LYS A 24 -11.66 22.62 19.16
CA LYS A 24 -10.92 23.60 19.96
C LYS A 24 -9.39 23.47 20.05
N HIS A 25 -8.75 24.59 19.72
CA HIS A 25 -7.49 25.07 20.28
C HIS A 25 -7.11 24.45 21.65
N VAL A 26 -5.95 23.80 21.69
CA VAL A 26 -5.09 23.80 22.87
C VAL A 26 -3.67 24.17 22.43
N ALA A 27 -3.36 25.44 22.63
CA ALA A 27 -1.98 25.92 22.73
C ALA A 27 -1.34 25.32 23.98
N GLY A 28 -0.05 24.99 23.94
CA GLY A 28 0.69 24.71 25.16
C GLY A 28 1.93 23.83 25.05
N VAL A 29 2.90 24.18 24.20
CA VAL A 29 4.31 23.99 24.58
C VAL A 29 5.02 25.32 24.32
N VAL A 30 5.26 26.03 25.42
CA VAL A 30 6.02 27.27 25.46
C VAL A 30 7.48 26.95 25.13
N LEU A 31 7.97 27.39 23.97
CA LEU A 31 9.40 27.53 23.73
C LEU A 31 9.78 28.95 24.10
N SER A 32 10.38 29.09 25.29
CA SER A 32 10.95 30.33 25.79
C SER A 32 12.05 30.82 24.85
N SER A 33 11.88 32.04 24.34
CA SER A 33 12.86 32.80 23.59
C SER A 33 14.04 33.17 24.49
N HIS A 34 15.19 32.50 24.36
CA HIS A 34 16.48 33.05 24.77
C HIS A 34 17.47 32.94 23.61
N THR A 35 17.68 34.07 22.97
CA THR A 35 18.79 34.39 22.09
C THR A 35 20.12 34.16 22.81
N LYS A 36 20.95 33.24 22.33
CA LYS A 36 22.40 33.39 22.37
C LYS A 36 23.02 32.70 21.15
N ARG A 37 23.55 33.57 20.29
CA ARG A 37 24.34 33.30 19.11
C ARG A 37 25.67 32.64 19.54
N THR A 38 25.90 31.41 19.11
CA THR A 38 27.25 30.84 19.02
C THR A 38 27.35 30.11 17.70
N ASP A 39 28.11 30.72 16.78
CA ASP A 39 28.54 30.13 15.52
C ASP A 39 29.30 28.82 15.79
N SER A 40 28.75 27.68 15.37
CA SER A 40 29.51 26.46 15.15
C SER A 40 29.29 26.01 13.72
N LYS A 41 30.25 26.36 12.85
CA LYS A 41 30.33 25.89 11.46
C LYS A 41 30.36 24.35 11.44
N ILE A 42 29.29 23.74 10.93
CA ILE A 42 29.32 22.33 10.51
C ILE A 42 30.08 22.28 9.17
N PRO A 43 31.05 21.37 8.97
CA PRO A 43 31.81 21.31 7.72
C PRO A 43 30.92 20.92 6.54
N ASN A 44 30.72 21.84 5.59
CA ASN A 44 29.91 21.69 4.37
C ASN A 44 30.41 20.59 3.40
N GLN A 45 31.54 19.93 3.67
CA GLN A 45 32.08 18.86 2.82
C GLN A 45 31.52 17.46 3.17
N ILE A 46 31.02 17.25 4.40
CA ILE A 46 30.46 15.95 4.82
C ILE A 46 29.01 15.77 4.30
N THR A 47 28.32 16.86 3.99
CA THR A 47 26.89 16.86 3.62
C THR A 47 26.59 16.41 2.20
N GLN A 48 27.51 16.59 1.25
CA GLN A 48 27.27 16.25 -0.16
C GLN A 48 27.57 14.78 -0.46
N ASP A 49 28.66 14.25 0.11
CA ASP A 49 29.08 12.85 -0.01
C ASP A 49 28.06 11.89 0.62
N VAL A 50 27.63 12.18 1.86
CA VAL A 50 26.63 11.36 2.56
C VAL A 50 25.27 11.37 1.85
N SER A 51 24.86 12.51 1.29
CA SER A 51 23.63 12.62 0.50
C SER A 51 23.70 11.81 -0.80
N GLN A 52 24.86 11.83 -1.48
CA GLN A 52 25.10 11.01 -2.67
C GLN A 52 25.09 9.52 -2.34
N ASN A 53 25.63 9.11 -1.18
CA ASN A 53 25.59 7.73 -0.74
C ASN A 53 24.15 7.20 -0.53
N PHE A 54 23.26 8.00 0.07
CA PHE A 54 21.85 7.60 0.25
C PHE A 54 21.08 7.48 -1.07
N ILE A 55 21.30 8.41 -2.00
CA ILE A 55 20.68 8.35 -3.33
C ILE A 55 21.23 7.18 -4.14
N SER A 56 22.54 6.97 -4.10
CA SER A 56 23.17 5.82 -4.75
C SER A 56 22.55 4.53 -4.23
N HIS A 57 22.50 4.36 -2.90
CA HIS A 57 21.88 3.20 -2.25
C HIS A 57 20.41 3.00 -2.65
N PHE A 58 19.64 4.08 -2.81
CA PHE A 58 18.25 3.98 -3.28
C PHE A 58 18.17 3.28 -4.66
N PHE A 59 18.97 3.72 -5.63
CA PHE A 59 18.92 3.17 -6.98
C PHE A 59 19.63 1.81 -7.11
N THR A 60 20.77 1.61 -6.44
CA THR A 60 21.60 0.42 -6.62
C THR A 60 21.22 -0.74 -5.71
N GLU A 61 20.63 -0.48 -4.55
CA GLU A 61 20.33 -1.53 -3.56
C GLU A 61 18.82 -1.63 -3.29
N TYR A 62 18.17 -0.50 -2.97
CA TYR A 62 16.77 -0.52 -2.55
C TYR A 62 15.82 -0.95 -3.69
N LEU A 63 15.90 -0.32 -4.86
CA LEU A 63 15.06 -0.67 -6.01
C LEU A 63 15.38 -2.06 -6.57
N ILE A 64 16.65 -2.49 -6.51
CA ILE A 64 17.01 -3.85 -6.92
C ILE A 64 16.40 -4.86 -5.96
N ARG A 65 16.43 -4.63 -4.65
CA ARG A 65 15.86 -5.55 -3.67
C ARG A 65 14.32 -5.56 -3.66
N ASN A 66 13.69 -4.48 -4.11
CA ASN A 66 12.23 -4.29 -4.09
C ASN A 66 11.70 -4.11 -5.52
N ASP A 67 11.30 -5.22 -6.15
CA ASP A 67 10.65 -5.21 -7.45
C ASP A 67 9.19 -4.76 -7.31
N PHE A 68 8.92 -3.53 -7.79
CA PHE A 68 7.59 -2.92 -7.82
C PHE A 68 6.85 -3.17 -9.14
N ALA A 69 7.54 -3.56 -10.23
CA ALA A 69 6.96 -3.50 -11.59
C ALA A 69 7.65 -4.41 -12.64
N SER A 70 8.31 -5.51 -12.30
CA SER A 70 8.93 -6.45 -13.25
C SER A 70 10.05 -5.84 -14.09
N GLY A 71 10.75 -4.85 -13.53
CA GLY A 71 11.70 -4.05 -14.31
C GLY A 71 11.05 -3.12 -15.35
N SER A 72 9.73 -3.01 -15.41
CA SER A 72 9.00 -2.00 -16.20
C SER A 72 8.83 -0.68 -15.45
N LEU A 73 9.50 -0.52 -14.30
CA LEU A 73 9.57 0.76 -13.62
C LEU A 73 10.34 1.71 -14.55
N ASP A 74 9.74 2.85 -14.89
CA ASP A 74 10.35 3.84 -15.77
C ASP A 74 11.48 4.59 -15.03
N LEU A 75 12.62 3.91 -14.89
CA LEU A 75 13.79 4.41 -14.19
C LEU A 75 14.34 5.67 -14.85
N ASP A 76 14.29 5.76 -16.18
CA ASP A 76 14.73 6.92 -16.92
C ASP A 76 13.86 8.14 -16.60
N ALA A 77 12.53 7.98 -16.57
CA ALA A 77 11.65 9.04 -16.11
C ALA A 77 11.88 9.40 -14.65
N ILE A 78 12.08 8.42 -13.75
CA ILE A 78 12.37 8.71 -12.34
C ILE A 78 13.66 9.51 -12.22
N ILE A 79 14.74 9.10 -12.91
CA ILE A 79 16.05 9.77 -12.88
C ILE A 79 15.94 11.19 -13.46
N SER A 80 15.27 11.34 -14.60
CA SER A 80 15.06 12.65 -15.24
C SER A 80 14.26 13.60 -14.33
N ASN A 81 13.15 13.12 -13.76
CA ASN A 81 12.32 13.91 -12.84
C ASN A 81 13.05 14.22 -11.53
N PHE A 82 13.87 13.29 -11.02
CA PHE A 82 14.65 13.45 -9.81
C PHE A 82 15.66 14.61 -9.90
N GLN A 83 16.25 14.82 -11.08
CA GLN A 83 17.21 15.90 -11.30
C GLN A 83 16.59 17.30 -11.27
N ILE A 84 15.29 17.41 -11.59
CA ILE A 84 14.60 18.69 -11.75
C ILE A 84 13.60 18.99 -10.63
N SER A 85 13.15 17.98 -9.87
CA SER A 85 12.15 18.13 -8.81
C SER A 85 12.79 18.02 -7.43
N PRO A 86 12.83 19.12 -6.64
CA PRO A 86 13.34 19.09 -5.27
C PRO A 86 12.54 18.14 -4.37
N SER A 87 11.22 18.08 -4.54
CA SER A 87 10.36 17.20 -3.75
C SER A 87 10.68 15.72 -4.01
N LEU A 88 10.85 15.33 -5.28
CA LEU A 88 11.26 13.98 -5.65
C LEU A 88 12.67 13.68 -5.15
N TYR A 89 13.62 14.61 -5.33
CA TYR A 89 14.99 14.47 -4.83
C TYR A 89 15.04 14.10 -3.34
N TYR A 90 14.35 14.88 -2.52
CA TYR A 90 14.41 14.69 -1.08
C TYR A 90 13.69 13.42 -0.60
N VAL A 91 12.64 12.96 -1.29
CA VAL A 91 11.97 11.72 -0.88
C VAL A 91 12.79 10.48 -1.26
N LEU A 92 13.42 10.46 -2.43
CA LEU A 92 14.32 9.35 -2.79
C LEU A 92 15.48 9.25 -1.80
N LEU A 93 16.04 10.40 -1.41
CA LEU A 93 17.08 10.48 -0.38
C LEU A 93 16.57 9.96 0.97
N ALA A 94 15.34 10.33 1.35
CA ALA A 94 14.72 9.90 2.58
C ALA A 94 14.53 8.38 2.63
N VAL A 95 14.02 7.77 1.55
CA VAL A 95 13.83 6.32 1.44
C VAL A 95 15.17 5.58 1.50
N GLY A 96 16.17 6.03 0.72
CA GLY A 96 17.51 5.43 0.74
C GLY A 96 18.16 5.51 2.12
N ALA A 97 18.10 6.67 2.78
CA ALA A 97 18.62 6.85 4.13
C ALA A 97 17.89 5.98 5.17
N LEU A 98 16.57 5.88 5.07
CA LEU A 98 15.77 5.06 5.98
C LEU A 98 16.11 3.58 5.82
N ASP A 99 16.22 3.09 4.59
CA ASP A 99 16.60 1.71 4.31
C ASP A 99 18.00 1.38 4.86
N MET A 100 18.99 2.25 4.59
CA MET A 100 20.34 2.09 5.17
C MET A 100 20.34 2.09 6.70
N SER A 101 19.48 2.90 7.32
CA SER A 101 19.38 2.95 8.79
C SER A 101 18.92 1.63 9.42
N LYS A 102 18.27 0.76 8.63
CA LYS A 102 17.80 -0.56 9.06
C LYS A 102 18.84 -1.66 8.87
N ASN A 103 19.99 -1.38 8.25
CA ASN A 103 21.04 -2.38 8.06
C ASN A 103 21.63 -2.81 9.42
N PRO A 104 21.46 -4.08 9.84
CA PRO A 104 21.93 -4.54 11.15
C PRO A 104 23.47 -4.57 11.26
N LEU A 105 24.18 -4.57 10.13
CA LEU A 105 25.64 -4.57 10.09
C LEU A 105 26.24 -3.18 10.34
N SER A 106 25.43 -2.12 10.24
CA SER A 106 25.89 -0.74 10.47
C SER A 106 26.00 -0.41 11.96
N SER A 107 27.02 0.39 12.32
CA SER A 107 27.22 0.83 13.71
C SER A 107 25.99 1.61 14.23
N PRO A 108 25.71 1.59 15.55
CA PRO A 108 24.58 2.33 16.12
C PRO A 108 24.61 3.83 15.81
N ALA A 109 25.80 4.44 15.78
CA ALA A 109 25.98 5.84 15.43
C ALA A 109 25.64 6.11 13.95
N ALA A 110 26.09 5.25 13.03
CA ALA A 110 25.77 5.35 11.61
C ALA A 110 24.26 5.21 11.36
N ARG A 111 23.61 4.23 12.00
CA ARG A 111 22.16 4.04 11.91
C ARG A 111 21.40 5.28 12.39
N LYS A 112 21.77 5.84 13.55
CA LYS A 112 21.15 7.06 14.09
C LYS A 112 21.33 8.27 13.16
N SER A 113 22.52 8.41 12.55
CA SER A 113 22.79 9.46 11.56
C SER A 113 21.89 9.29 10.33
N ALA A 114 21.79 8.07 9.80
CA ALA A 114 20.93 7.77 8.66
C ALA A 114 19.44 7.99 8.97
N THR A 115 18.95 7.62 10.16
CA THR A 115 17.57 7.94 10.59
C THR A 115 17.33 9.44 10.66
N THR A 116 18.29 10.22 11.16
CA THR A 116 18.18 11.69 11.24
C THR A 116 18.13 12.30 9.83
N ALA A 117 18.97 11.82 8.92
CA ALA A 117 18.98 12.24 7.52
C ALA A 117 17.67 11.87 6.81
N ALA A 118 17.14 10.68 7.05
CA ALA A 118 15.87 10.20 6.52
C ALA A 118 14.71 11.12 6.90
N LEU A 119 14.53 11.40 8.20
CA LEU A 119 13.44 12.25 8.70
C LEU A 119 13.58 13.71 8.23
N THR A 120 14.80 14.25 8.25
CA THR A 120 15.07 15.61 7.77
C THR A 120 14.71 15.75 6.29
N SER A 121 15.03 14.73 5.49
CA SER A 121 14.81 14.75 4.04
C SER A 121 13.34 14.53 3.69
N TYR A 122 12.64 13.66 4.42
CA TYR A 122 11.19 13.53 4.32
C TYR A 122 10.47 14.87 4.59
N GLN A 123 10.86 15.59 5.66
CA GLN A 123 10.30 16.92 5.97
C GLN A 123 10.59 17.95 4.87
N LYS A 124 11.81 17.94 4.32
CA LYS A 124 12.18 18.79 3.18
C LYS A 124 11.37 18.44 1.93
N SER A 125 11.16 17.16 1.64
CA SER A 125 10.33 16.72 0.52
C SER A 125 8.90 17.23 0.65
N ILE A 126 8.26 17.08 1.81
CA ILE A 126 6.91 17.61 2.04
C ILE A 126 6.86 19.13 1.86
N SER A 127 7.86 19.84 2.38
CA SER A 127 7.92 21.31 2.28
C SER A 127 8.08 21.76 0.82
N SER A 128 8.99 21.14 0.07
CA SER A 128 9.14 21.36 -1.36
C SER A 128 7.88 20.97 -2.13
N PHE A 129 7.25 19.85 -1.78
CA PHE A 129 6.05 19.37 -2.46
C PHE A 129 4.86 20.31 -2.26
N ARG A 130 4.71 20.91 -1.08
CA ARG A 130 3.69 21.93 -0.82
C ARG A 130 3.93 23.20 -1.65
N THR A 131 5.17 23.64 -1.77
CA THR A 131 5.55 24.77 -2.64
C THR A 131 5.27 24.43 -4.09
N ASP A 132 5.64 23.22 -4.50
CA ASP A 132 5.36 22.71 -5.83
C ASP A 132 3.85 22.79 -6.06
N LEU A 133 3.00 22.17 -5.24
CA LEU A 133 1.53 22.07 -5.44
C LEU A 133 0.81 23.42 -5.67
N GLN A 134 1.38 24.54 -5.24
CA GLN A 134 0.83 25.87 -5.52
C GLN A 134 1.03 26.33 -6.98
N LEU A 135 1.88 25.64 -7.74
CA LEU A 135 2.14 25.87 -9.16
C LEU A 135 1.22 24.99 -10.02
N THR A 136 0.43 25.62 -10.89
CA THR A 136 -0.61 24.99 -11.72
C THR A 136 -0.11 23.90 -12.68
N LYS A 137 1.21 23.73 -12.83
CA LYS A 137 1.83 22.76 -13.76
C LYS A 137 2.00 21.34 -13.20
N LEU A 138 1.74 21.08 -11.91
CA LEU A 138 1.98 19.75 -11.33
C LEU A 138 0.94 18.69 -11.61
N THR A 139 -0.28 19.09 -11.98
CA THR A 139 -1.29 18.14 -12.45
C THR A 139 -0.86 17.43 -13.74
N GLN A 140 0.19 17.90 -14.42
CA GLN A 140 0.77 17.26 -15.60
C GLN A 140 2.19 16.71 -15.36
N ASN A 141 2.75 16.88 -14.15
CA ASN A 141 4.14 16.51 -13.86
C ASN A 141 4.22 15.17 -13.13
N ASP A 142 4.82 14.16 -13.76
CA ASP A 142 5.02 12.82 -13.20
C ASP A 142 5.89 12.81 -11.94
N ALA A 143 6.75 13.82 -11.75
CA ALA A 143 7.45 14.01 -10.50
C ALA A 143 6.50 14.11 -9.30
N ALA A 144 5.30 14.70 -9.47
CA ALA A 144 4.32 14.77 -8.38
C ALA A 144 3.80 13.39 -7.97
N LEU A 145 3.52 12.54 -8.96
CA LEU A 145 3.06 11.18 -8.71
C LEU A 145 4.16 10.36 -8.04
N TRP A 146 5.38 10.39 -8.58
CA TRP A 146 6.53 9.73 -7.98
C TRP A 146 6.80 10.21 -6.56
N THR A 147 6.75 11.52 -6.32
CA THR A 147 6.90 12.09 -4.98
C THR A 147 5.85 11.52 -4.03
N THR A 148 4.56 11.55 -4.39
CA THR A 148 3.52 11.01 -3.50
C THR A 148 3.65 9.50 -3.27
N PHE A 149 4.01 8.75 -4.30
CA PHE A 149 4.25 7.32 -4.19
C PHE A 149 5.37 7.03 -3.20
N PHE A 150 6.54 7.65 -3.36
CA PHE A 150 7.68 7.40 -2.47
C PHE A 150 7.51 7.99 -1.07
N LEU A 151 6.70 9.05 -0.90
CA LEU A 151 6.30 9.51 0.43
C LEU A 151 5.47 8.44 1.14
N GLY A 152 4.52 7.83 0.43
CA GLY A 152 3.76 6.69 0.94
C GLY A 152 4.65 5.49 1.28
N ILE A 153 5.64 5.16 0.43
CA ILE A 153 6.61 4.10 0.71
C ILE A 153 7.42 4.40 1.98
N PHE A 154 7.90 5.63 2.14
CA PHE A 154 8.63 6.05 3.34
C PHE A 154 7.78 5.84 4.60
N GLU A 155 6.51 6.24 4.56
CA GLU A 155 5.59 6.08 5.68
C GLU A 155 5.32 4.62 6.01
N LEU A 156 5.10 3.76 5.01
CA LEU A 156 4.97 2.31 5.24
C LEU A 156 6.23 1.69 5.90
N MET A 157 7.39 2.31 5.69
CA MET A 157 8.65 1.87 6.28
C MET A 157 8.86 2.38 7.73
N CYS A 158 8.32 3.52 8.14
CA CYS A 158 8.58 4.09 9.47
C CYS A 158 7.37 4.18 10.40
N ASP A 159 6.16 4.20 9.85
CA ASP A 159 4.91 4.34 10.59
C ASP A 159 4.19 3.00 10.72
N ILE A 160 4.22 2.44 11.93
CA ILE A 160 3.53 1.18 12.25
C ILE A 160 2.02 1.33 12.12
N SER A 161 1.47 2.52 12.33
CA SER A 161 0.02 2.75 12.27
C SER A 161 -0.53 2.78 10.85
N GLY A 162 0.33 3.00 9.85
CA GLY A 162 -0.02 3.20 8.44
C GLY A 162 -0.99 4.34 8.15
N GLU A 163 -1.32 5.18 9.14
CA GLU A 163 -2.20 6.34 8.93
C GLU A 163 -1.60 7.36 7.96
N GLY A 164 -0.27 7.55 8.04
CA GLY A 164 0.44 8.42 7.10
C GLY A 164 0.16 7.99 5.66
N TRP A 165 0.35 6.70 5.39
CA TRP A 165 0.16 6.11 4.08
C TRP A 165 -1.29 6.25 3.58
N VAL A 166 -2.28 5.96 4.43
CA VAL A 166 -3.70 6.13 4.07
C VAL A 166 -3.99 7.58 3.69
N LYS A 167 -3.48 8.54 4.46
CA LYS A 167 -3.63 9.97 4.15
C LYS A 167 -2.97 10.32 2.82
N HIS A 168 -1.74 9.86 2.57
CA HIS A 168 -1.01 10.16 1.33
C HIS A 168 -1.65 9.55 0.08
N ILE A 169 -2.09 8.29 0.13
CA ILE A 169 -2.71 7.64 -1.03
C ILE A 169 -4.13 8.17 -1.27
N LEU A 170 -4.98 8.15 -0.24
CA LEU A 170 -6.40 8.47 -0.41
C LEU A 170 -6.67 9.97 -0.54
N HIS A 171 -5.84 10.85 0.03
CA HIS A 171 -6.05 12.29 -0.02
C HIS A 171 -4.97 13.02 -0.82
N GLY A 172 -3.78 12.44 -0.99
CA GLY A 172 -2.72 13.03 -1.82
C GLY A 172 -2.79 12.53 -3.26
N THR A 173 -2.36 11.29 -3.49
CA THR A 173 -2.28 10.67 -4.82
C THR A 173 -3.63 10.67 -5.52
N SER A 174 -4.72 10.29 -4.83
CA SER A 174 -6.06 10.28 -5.43
C SER A 174 -6.49 11.66 -5.92
N GLN A 175 -6.18 12.73 -5.18
CA GLN A 175 -6.57 14.09 -5.55
C GLN A 175 -5.75 14.60 -6.74
N ILE A 176 -4.47 14.20 -6.84
CA ILE A 176 -3.63 14.47 -8.02
C ILE A 176 -4.20 13.75 -9.23
N LEU A 177 -4.52 12.45 -9.11
CA LEU A 177 -5.12 11.65 -10.18
C LEU A 177 -6.46 12.24 -10.63
N LYS A 178 -7.32 12.65 -9.69
CA LYS A 178 -8.59 13.35 -10.00
C LYS A 178 -8.33 14.66 -10.74
N ALA A 179 -7.35 15.45 -10.30
CA ALA A 179 -7.00 16.73 -10.94
C ALA A 179 -6.40 16.56 -12.35
N ARG A 180 -5.71 15.43 -12.63
CA ARG A 180 -5.24 15.08 -13.98
C ARG A 180 -6.38 14.78 -14.95
N GLY A 181 -7.51 14.30 -14.41
CA GLY A 181 -8.68 13.93 -15.17
C GLY A 181 -8.53 12.60 -15.94
N PRO A 182 -9.65 12.04 -16.45
CA PRO A 182 -9.66 10.75 -17.15
C PRO A 182 -8.86 10.73 -18.47
N GLY A 183 -8.57 11.91 -19.04
CA GLY A 183 -7.72 12.06 -20.22
C GLY A 183 -6.24 11.74 -19.97
N ALA A 184 -5.80 11.65 -18.71
CA ALA A 184 -4.44 11.24 -18.35
C ALA A 184 -4.28 9.73 -18.13
N HIS A 185 -5.38 8.96 -18.18
CA HIS A 185 -5.41 7.53 -17.85
C HIS A 185 -6.23 6.74 -18.90
N LEU A 186 -5.88 6.93 -20.18
CA LEU A 186 -6.74 6.59 -21.32
C LEU A 186 -6.93 5.09 -21.63
N GLU A 187 -6.33 4.17 -20.87
CA GLU A 187 -6.50 2.73 -21.09
C GLU A 187 -6.73 1.94 -19.78
N GLY A 188 -7.55 0.88 -19.88
CA GLY A 188 -7.76 -0.09 -18.82
C GLY A 188 -9.22 -0.27 -18.34
N ARG A 189 -9.52 -1.48 -17.86
CA ARG A 189 -10.82 -1.84 -17.25
C ARG A 189 -10.87 -1.36 -15.80
N GLY A 190 -11.17 -0.07 -15.61
CA GLY A 190 -11.32 0.53 -14.26
C GLY A 190 -12.26 1.73 -14.18
N ARG A 191 -12.88 2.11 -15.30
CA ARG A 191 -13.66 3.35 -15.42
C ARG A 191 -15.03 3.29 -14.74
N SER A 192 -15.65 2.11 -14.59
CA SER A 192 -16.97 1.94 -13.94
C SER A 192 -16.88 1.80 -12.41
N VAL A 193 -15.80 1.19 -11.92
CA VAL A 193 -15.58 0.94 -10.48
C VAL A 193 -15.49 2.23 -9.68
N TRP A 194 -14.99 3.32 -10.28
CA TRP A 194 -14.92 4.64 -9.66
C TRP A 194 -16.29 5.25 -9.28
N ASN A 195 -17.37 4.88 -9.97
CA ASN A 195 -18.71 5.40 -9.67
C ASN A 195 -19.45 4.59 -8.60
N VAL A 196 -19.02 3.36 -8.33
CA VAL A 196 -19.65 2.44 -7.36
C VAL A 196 -19.05 2.60 -5.95
N ILE A 197 -17.86 3.18 -5.86
CA ILE A 197 -17.12 3.36 -4.59
C ILE A 197 -17.41 4.73 -3.94
N ASP A 198 -18.31 5.55 -4.49
CA ASP A 198 -18.68 6.82 -3.86
C ASP A 198 -19.43 6.56 -2.54
N PRO A 199 -18.84 6.89 -1.36
CA PRO A 199 -19.47 6.66 -0.06
C PRO A 199 -20.67 7.58 0.17
N THR A 200 -20.84 8.60 -0.67
CA THR A 200 -21.96 9.56 -0.62
C THR A 200 -23.15 9.14 -1.46
N ALA A 201 -23.03 8.02 -2.19
CA ALA A 201 -24.13 7.45 -2.97
C ALA A 201 -25.23 6.93 -2.03
N SER A 202 -26.47 7.33 -2.31
CA SER A 202 -27.64 6.84 -1.58
C SER A 202 -27.71 5.32 -1.61
N LEU A 203 -28.09 4.70 -0.48
CA LEU A 203 -28.32 3.26 -0.37
C LEU A 203 -29.14 2.73 -1.56
N PRO A 204 -28.69 1.65 -2.22
CA PRO A 204 -29.33 1.23 -3.46
C PRO A 204 -30.79 0.79 -3.25
N LYS A 205 -31.68 1.21 -4.16
CA LYS A 205 -33.07 0.71 -4.19
C LYS A 205 -33.08 -0.80 -4.48
N LYS A 206 -34.19 -1.48 -4.15
CA LYS A 206 -34.32 -2.95 -4.35
C LYS A 206 -34.04 -3.43 -5.79
N ILE A 207 -34.35 -2.61 -6.80
CA ILE A 207 -34.03 -2.88 -8.22
C ILE A 207 -32.51 -2.85 -8.44
N GLU A 208 -31.82 -1.89 -7.82
CA GLU A 208 -30.37 -1.72 -7.93
C GLU A 208 -29.62 -2.88 -7.25
N LEU A 209 -30.19 -3.52 -6.21
CA LEU A 209 -29.59 -4.74 -5.62
C LEU A 209 -29.59 -5.93 -6.59
N VAL A 210 -30.64 -6.10 -7.40
CA VAL A 210 -30.68 -7.18 -8.40
C VAL A 210 -29.68 -6.92 -9.52
N GLU A 211 -29.56 -5.67 -9.97
CA GLU A 211 -28.57 -5.25 -10.96
C GLU A 211 -27.13 -5.44 -10.44
N LEU A 212 -26.86 -5.07 -9.18
CA LEU A 212 -25.57 -5.30 -8.53
C LEU A 212 -25.23 -6.79 -8.40
N ALA A 213 -26.20 -7.64 -8.09
CA ALA A 213 -25.99 -9.08 -8.05
C ALA A 213 -25.65 -9.64 -9.44
N ALA A 214 -26.37 -9.19 -10.48
CA ALA A 214 -26.10 -9.57 -11.86
C ALA A 214 -24.70 -9.11 -12.32
N GLU A 215 -24.32 -7.87 -12.01
CA GLU A 215 -22.97 -7.35 -12.29
C GLU A 215 -21.90 -8.17 -11.56
N GLY A 216 -22.10 -8.47 -10.27
CA GLY A 216 -21.21 -9.32 -9.49
C GLY A 216 -21.02 -10.71 -10.10
N LEU A 217 -22.09 -11.32 -10.62
CA LEU A 217 -22.03 -12.59 -11.36
C LEU A 217 -21.23 -12.47 -12.67
N LEU A 218 -21.43 -11.40 -13.44
CA LEU A 218 -20.66 -11.14 -14.66
C LEU A 218 -19.15 -10.98 -14.36
N ILE A 219 -18.81 -10.27 -13.29
CA ILE A 219 -17.42 -10.11 -12.83
C ILE A 219 -16.86 -11.48 -12.42
N ARG A 220 -17.61 -12.30 -11.67
CA ARG A 220 -17.21 -13.66 -11.29
C ARG A 220 -16.88 -14.51 -12.52
N THR A 221 -17.79 -14.58 -13.49
CA THR A 221 -17.60 -15.36 -14.72
C THR A 221 -16.40 -14.85 -15.51
N SER A 222 -16.20 -13.53 -15.60
CA SER A 222 -15.06 -12.94 -16.29
C SER A 222 -13.73 -13.29 -15.62
N LEU A 223 -13.71 -13.28 -14.28
CA LEU A 223 -12.53 -13.60 -13.48
C LEU A 223 -12.15 -15.09 -13.60
N GLU A 224 -13.15 -15.98 -13.59
CA GLU A 224 -12.96 -17.42 -13.79
C GLU A 224 -12.48 -17.73 -15.21
N ALA A 225 -13.09 -17.12 -16.24
CA ALA A 225 -12.67 -17.29 -17.62
C ALA A 225 -11.23 -16.80 -17.85
N TRP A 226 -10.86 -15.66 -17.27
CA TRP A 226 -9.48 -15.18 -17.29
C TRP A 226 -8.54 -16.21 -16.66
N HIS A 227 -8.89 -16.77 -15.50
CA HIS A 227 -8.01 -17.71 -14.79
C HIS A 227 -7.84 -19.02 -15.55
N LEU A 228 -8.90 -19.54 -16.19
CA LEU A 228 -8.82 -20.73 -17.02
C LEU A 228 -7.86 -20.52 -18.20
N ASN A 229 -7.96 -19.38 -18.90
CA ASN A 229 -7.05 -19.05 -19.99
C ASN A 229 -5.61 -18.87 -19.49
N PHE A 230 -5.45 -18.14 -18.38
CA PHE A 230 -4.17 -17.91 -17.72
C PHE A 230 -3.48 -19.23 -17.32
N GLN A 231 -4.23 -20.18 -16.74
CA GLN A 231 -3.70 -21.51 -16.40
C GLN A 231 -3.32 -22.31 -17.65
N ALA A 232 -4.17 -22.31 -18.68
CA ALA A 232 -3.88 -23.01 -19.94
C ALA A 232 -2.62 -22.47 -20.63
N ASP A 233 -2.34 -21.17 -20.52
CA ASP A 233 -1.13 -20.56 -21.08
C ASP A 233 0.12 -20.93 -20.27
N ILE A 234 0.03 -20.95 -18.94
CA ILE A 234 1.12 -21.37 -18.06
C ILE A 234 1.45 -22.86 -18.22
N GLU A 235 0.45 -23.69 -18.52
CA GLU A 235 0.66 -25.13 -18.74
C GLU A 235 1.48 -25.41 -20.01
N LYS A 236 1.39 -24.54 -21.02
CA LYS A 236 2.16 -24.65 -22.27
C LYS A 236 3.63 -24.30 -22.07
N ASP A 237 3.96 -23.46 -21.09
CA ASP A 237 5.34 -23.09 -20.76
C ASP A 237 5.61 -23.26 -19.25
N PRO A 238 6.12 -24.43 -18.82
CA PRO A 238 6.42 -24.69 -17.42
C PRO A 238 7.47 -23.76 -16.79
N ILE A 239 8.32 -23.11 -17.59
CA ILE A 239 9.34 -22.16 -17.08
C ILE A 239 8.66 -20.91 -16.54
N SER A 240 7.54 -20.51 -17.15
CA SER A 240 6.71 -19.37 -16.72
C SER A 240 6.15 -19.53 -15.28
N LYS A 241 6.04 -20.75 -14.74
CA LYS A 241 5.54 -20.99 -13.37
C LYS A 241 6.42 -20.38 -12.28
N GLN A 242 7.69 -20.10 -12.58
CA GLN A 242 8.62 -19.45 -11.65
C GLN A 242 8.69 -17.94 -11.85
N ASP A 243 7.99 -17.39 -12.85
CA ASP A 243 7.92 -15.95 -13.05
C ASP A 243 7.23 -15.30 -11.83
N PRO A 244 7.90 -14.36 -11.13
CA PRO A 244 7.32 -13.67 -9.99
C PRO A 244 5.94 -13.06 -10.27
N TRP A 245 5.73 -12.53 -11.48
CA TRP A 245 4.51 -11.81 -11.85
C TRP A 245 3.36 -12.75 -12.16
N ILE A 246 3.66 -13.96 -12.64
CA ILE A 246 2.66 -15.04 -12.73
C ILE A 246 2.22 -15.49 -11.34
N ILE A 247 3.17 -15.64 -10.40
CA ILE A 247 2.85 -15.97 -9.00
C ILE A 247 1.98 -14.84 -8.39
N LEU A 248 2.33 -13.58 -8.64
CA LEU A 248 1.58 -12.43 -8.14
C LEU A 248 0.17 -12.36 -8.73
N ALA A 249 0.03 -12.48 -10.06
CA ALA A 249 -1.26 -12.46 -10.75
C ALA A 249 -2.17 -13.58 -10.23
N SER A 250 -1.64 -14.79 -10.07
CA SER A 250 -2.35 -15.93 -9.46
C SER A 250 -2.79 -15.61 -8.02
N THR A 251 -1.91 -15.01 -7.22
CA THR A 251 -2.22 -14.58 -5.84
C THR A 251 -3.38 -13.58 -5.81
N TYR A 252 -3.37 -12.58 -6.70
CA TYR A 252 -4.43 -11.57 -6.79
C TYR A 252 -5.75 -12.16 -7.28
N TYR A 253 -5.74 -13.10 -8.21
CA TYR A 253 -6.95 -13.83 -8.62
C TYR A 253 -7.65 -14.49 -7.44
N HIS A 254 -6.92 -15.24 -6.62
CA HIS A 254 -7.53 -15.91 -5.47
C HIS A 254 -8.02 -14.91 -4.42
N SER A 255 -7.29 -13.81 -4.23
CA SER A 255 -7.64 -12.75 -3.28
C SER A 255 -8.89 -11.98 -3.71
N ILE A 256 -8.94 -11.54 -4.97
CA ILE A 256 -10.11 -10.89 -5.58
C ILE A 256 -11.31 -11.83 -5.58
N SER A 257 -11.09 -13.14 -5.80
CA SER A 257 -12.16 -14.13 -5.77
C SER A 257 -12.86 -14.19 -4.41
N ILE A 258 -12.08 -14.23 -3.32
CA ILE A 258 -12.62 -14.19 -1.95
C ILE A 258 -13.25 -12.82 -1.66
N TYR A 259 -12.57 -11.73 -2.04
CA TYR A 259 -13.03 -10.38 -1.78
C TYR A 259 -14.40 -10.12 -2.43
N LEU A 260 -14.54 -10.47 -3.71
CA LEU A 260 -15.82 -10.40 -4.43
C LEU A 260 -16.91 -11.21 -3.73
N SER A 261 -16.60 -12.42 -3.25
CA SER A 261 -17.57 -13.20 -2.46
C SER A 261 -18.00 -12.47 -1.19
N GLY A 262 -17.05 -11.85 -0.49
CA GLY A 262 -17.29 -11.11 0.75
C GLY A 262 -18.23 -9.92 0.58
N ILE A 263 -18.14 -9.20 -0.54
CA ILE A 263 -19.02 -8.04 -0.85
C ILE A 263 -20.50 -8.41 -0.74
N PHE A 264 -20.85 -9.63 -1.17
CA PHE A 264 -22.24 -10.12 -1.18
C PHE A 264 -22.59 -10.94 0.07
N GLU A 265 -21.65 -11.69 0.64
CA GLU A 265 -21.88 -12.56 1.81
C GLU A 265 -22.23 -11.77 3.07
N TYR A 266 -21.64 -10.58 3.28
CA TYR A 266 -21.89 -9.77 4.49
C TYR A 266 -23.25 -9.06 4.49
N ARG A 267 -24.01 -9.14 3.39
CA ARG A 267 -25.24 -8.38 3.18
C ARG A 267 -26.41 -9.34 3.12
N THR A 268 -27.20 -9.37 4.19
CA THR A 268 -28.40 -10.22 4.32
C THR A 268 -29.41 -10.00 3.18
N GLN A 269 -29.37 -8.84 2.53
CA GLN A 269 -30.20 -8.50 1.37
C GLN A 269 -29.95 -9.41 0.15
N PHE A 270 -28.78 -10.02 0.04
CA PHE A 270 -28.44 -10.94 -1.06
C PHE A 270 -28.70 -12.41 -0.73
N ASN A 271 -29.09 -12.76 0.51
CA ASN A 271 -29.31 -14.16 0.94
C ASN A 271 -30.40 -14.88 0.15
N HIS A 272 -31.31 -14.13 -0.48
CA HIS A 272 -32.45 -14.67 -1.22
C HIS A 272 -32.30 -14.58 -2.74
N SER A 273 -31.14 -14.12 -3.22
CA SER A 273 -30.85 -13.92 -4.64
C SER A 273 -29.63 -14.74 -5.07
N ALA A 274 -29.58 -15.13 -6.34
CA ALA A 274 -28.35 -15.63 -6.93
C ALA A 274 -27.26 -14.55 -6.78
N SER A 275 -26.15 -14.89 -6.13
CA SER A 275 -25.05 -13.96 -5.86
C SER A 275 -23.72 -14.64 -6.15
N PRO A 276 -22.64 -13.88 -6.44
CA PRO A 276 -21.33 -14.42 -6.80
C PRO A 276 -20.54 -14.96 -5.58
N THR A 277 -21.26 -15.46 -4.57
CA THR A 277 -20.69 -16.01 -3.33
C THR A 277 -20.08 -17.39 -3.55
N LEU A 278 -18.94 -17.63 -2.92
CA LEU A 278 -18.25 -18.91 -2.93
C LEU A 278 -18.67 -19.76 -1.74
N CYS A 279 -18.71 -21.08 -1.92
CA CYS A 279 -18.97 -21.97 -0.80
C CYS A 279 -17.74 -22.07 0.13
N PRO A 280 -17.91 -22.53 1.38
CA PRO A 280 -16.81 -22.56 2.35
C PRO A 280 -15.58 -23.36 1.92
N SER A 281 -15.74 -24.45 1.14
CA SER A 281 -14.61 -25.24 0.64
C SER A 281 -13.85 -24.50 -0.47
N GLN A 282 -14.55 -23.82 -1.38
CA GLN A 282 -13.94 -22.94 -2.39
C GLN A 282 -13.13 -21.82 -1.72
N ILE A 283 -13.70 -21.16 -0.70
CA ILE A 283 -12.98 -20.12 0.06
C ILE A 283 -11.68 -20.69 0.64
N GLN A 284 -11.71 -21.89 1.25
CA GLN A 284 -10.48 -22.48 1.81
C GLN A 284 -9.46 -22.89 0.75
N ASN A 285 -9.90 -23.33 -0.44
CA ASN A 285 -8.99 -23.58 -1.56
C ASN A 285 -8.27 -22.28 -1.98
N HIS A 286 -9.01 -21.18 -2.11
CA HIS A 286 -8.43 -19.87 -2.41
C HIS A 286 -7.47 -19.40 -1.29
N VAL A 287 -7.84 -19.56 -0.01
CA VAL A 287 -6.95 -19.22 1.13
C VAL A 287 -5.63 -19.99 1.02
N ASN A 288 -5.69 -21.31 0.84
CA ASN A 288 -4.49 -22.14 0.77
C ASN A 288 -3.60 -21.75 -0.43
N ALA A 289 -4.20 -21.44 -1.57
CA ALA A 289 -3.47 -20.98 -2.76
C ALA A 289 -2.78 -19.61 -2.52
N ILE A 290 -3.47 -18.65 -1.90
CA ILE A 290 -2.88 -17.36 -1.52
C ILE A 290 -1.66 -17.58 -0.61
N LEU A 291 -1.81 -18.40 0.44
CA LEU A 291 -0.71 -18.64 1.38
C LEU A 291 0.47 -19.33 0.70
N SER A 292 0.22 -20.27 -0.20
CA SER A 292 1.28 -20.99 -0.91
C SER A 292 2.03 -20.08 -1.88
N ASN A 293 1.30 -19.26 -2.65
CA ASN A 293 1.89 -18.34 -3.62
C ASN A 293 2.64 -17.20 -2.93
N ALA A 294 2.06 -16.59 -1.89
CA ALA A 294 2.72 -15.52 -1.13
C ALA A 294 3.98 -16.04 -0.43
N GLU A 295 3.92 -17.24 0.16
CA GLU A 295 5.09 -17.86 0.80
C GLU A 295 6.20 -18.15 -0.22
N LEU A 296 5.84 -18.67 -1.40
CA LEU A 296 6.80 -18.90 -2.49
C LEU A 296 7.43 -17.57 -2.92
N ALA A 297 6.60 -16.58 -3.26
CA ALA A 297 7.05 -15.30 -3.79
C ALA A 297 7.99 -14.56 -2.82
N LEU A 298 7.64 -14.46 -1.54
CA LEU A 298 8.45 -13.78 -0.51
C LEU A 298 9.81 -14.47 -0.28
N ARG A 299 9.91 -15.78 -0.58
CA ARG A 299 11.13 -16.57 -0.42
C ARG A 299 12.03 -16.56 -1.64
N THR A 300 11.45 -16.61 -2.85
CA THR A 300 12.22 -16.88 -4.08
C THR A 300 12.32 -15.69 -5.02
N THR A 301 11.59 -14.60 -4.76
CA THR A 301 11.52 -13.45 -5.67
C THR A 301 11.95 -12.16 -4.98
N ARG A 302 12.12 -11.10 -5.78
CA ARG A 302 12.38 -9.74 -5.29
C ARG A 302 11.10 -8.90 -5.18
N LEU A 303 9.91 -9.49 -5.35
CA LEU A 303 8.65 -8.76 -5.24
C LEU A 303 8.56 -8.05 -3.90
N VAL A 304 8.24 -6.77 -3.95
CA VAL A 304 8.13 -5.96 -2.74
C VAL A 304 7.01 -6.47 -1.83
N GLY A 305 7.29 -6.57 -0.53
CA GLY A 305 6.38 -7.17 0.45
C GLY A 305 4.99 -6.53 0.52
N ILE A 306 4.89 -5.22 0.23
CA ILE A 306 3.62 -4.49 0.26
C ILE A 306 2.58 -5.03 -0.73
N LEU A 307 3.02 -5.68 -1.82
CA LEU A 307 2.13 -6.30 -2.80
C LEU A 307 1.30 -7.44 -2.21
N PHE A 308 1.73 -7.98 -1.05
CA PHE A 308 1.07 -9.09 -0.37
C PHE A 308 0.18 -8.67 0.80
N PHE A 309 0.11 -7.39 1.16
CA PHE A 309 -0.77 -6.94 2.25
C PHE A 309 -2.24 -7.25 1.98
N PHE A 310 -2.76 -6.87 0.80
CA PHE A 310 -4.15 -7.17 0.43
C PHE A 310 -4.41 -8.69 0.40
N PRO A 311 -3.62 -9.52 -0.32
CA PRO A 311 -3.80 -10.97 -0.31
C PRO A 311 -3.76 -11.61 1.08
N LEU A 312 -2.75 -11.29 1.90
CA LEU A 312 -2.58 -11.87 3.23
C LEU A 312 -3.69 -11.44 4.17
N ARG A 313 -4.17 -10.20 4.06
CA ARG A 313 -5.30 -9.72 4.84
C ARG A 313 -6.60 -10.44 4.50
N VAL A 314 -6.88 -10.62 3.20
CA VAL A 314 -8.05 -11.36 2.70
C VAL A 314 -7.99 -12.82 3.15
N ALA A 315 -6.84 -13.47 3.00
CA ALA A 315 -6.64 -14.85 3.46
C ALA A 315 -6.80 -14.96 4.98
N GLY A 316 -6.26 -14.00 5.74
CA GLY A 316 -6.35 -13.97 7.20
C GLY A 316 -7.78 -13.76 7.71
N ALA A 317 -8.57 -12.89 7.08
CA ALA A 317 -10.00 -12.76 7.37
C ALA A 317 -10.77 -14.08 7.18
N ARG A 318 -10.25 -15.02 6.39
CA ARG A 318 -10.89 -16.32 6.09
C ARG A 318 -10.11 -17.52 6.61
N ALA A 319 -9.08 -17.31 7.41
CA ALA A 319 -8.26 -18.38 7.99
C ALA A 319 -9.04 -19.13 9.08
N LYS A 320 -9.12 -20.45 8.95
CA LYS A 320 -9.83 -21.33 9.89
C LYS A 320 -8.92 -22.10 10.82
N THR A 321 -7.69 -22.39 10.38
CA THR A 321 -6.77 -23.23 11.16
C THR A 321 -5.66 -22.40 11.80
N ILE A 322 -5.16 -22.87 12.94
CA ILE A 322 -3.98 -22.30 13.60
C ILE A 322 -2.79 -22.27 12.62
N GLY A 323 -2.60 -23.33 11.84
CA GLY A 323 -1.53 -23.39 10.83
C GLY A 323 -1.62 -22.29 9.77
N GLN A 324 -2.83 -21.97 9.28
CA GLN A 324 -3.02 -20.85 8.35
C GLN A 324 -2.68 -19.51 9.02
N ARG A 325 -3.19 -19.27 10.23
CA ARG A 325 -2.93 -18.05 11.01
C ARG A 325 -1.42 -17.86 11.26
N SER A 326 -0.74 -18.90 11.72
CA SER A 326 0.72 -18.88 11.94
C SER A 326 1.52 -18.60 10.68
N LYS A 327 1.11 -19.14 9.52
CA LYS A 327 1.76 -18.82 8.23
C LYS A 327 1.61 -17.35 7.87
N ILE A 328 0.43 -16.77 8.06
CA ILE A 328 0.16 -15.36 7.78
C ILE A 328 1.00 -14.45 8.67
N LEU A 329 0.95 -14.70 9.99
CA LEU A 329 1.72 -13.93 10.97
C LEU A 329 3.22 -13.97 10.67
N ARG A 330 3.75 -15.13 10.29
CA ARG A 330 5.16 -15.24 9.88
C ARG A 330 5.46 -14.40 8.64
N MET A 331 4.65 -14.49 7.58
CA MET A 331 4.88 -13.72 6.36
C MET A 331 4.78 -12.20 6.60
N LEU A 332 3.80 -11.74 7.39
CA LEU A 332 3.69 -10.33 7.78
C LEU A 332 4.91 -9.90 8.63
N GLY A 333 5.35 -10.74 9.56
CA GLY A 333 6.57 -10.50 10.32
C GLY A 333 7.84 -10.44 9.45
N ASP A 334 7.93 -11.25 8.41
CA ASP A 334 9.03 -11.20 7.44
C ASP A 334 9.00 -9.90 6.63
N ILE A 335 7.81 -9.43 6.22
CA ILE A 335 7.63 -8.13 5.54
C ILE A 335 8.01 -6.97 6.47
N SER A 336 7.59 -7.02 7.73
CA SER A 336 7.92 -6.05 8.79
C SER A 336 9.44 -5.90 8.95
N LYS A 337 10.13 -7.04 9.16
CA LYS A 337 11.57 -7.09 9.37
C LYS A 337 12.39 -6.62 8.17
N ARG A 338 11.91 -6.89 6.95
CA ARG A 338 12.64 -6.53 5.73
C ARG A 338 12.61 -5.04 5.46
N SER A 339 11.45 -4.39 5.54
CA SER A 339 11.37 -2.94 5.27
C SER A 339 10.08 -2.26 5.76
N PHE A 340 8.96 -2.97 5.90
CA PHE A 340 7.63 -2.34 6.02
C PHE A 340 6.97 -2.63 7.37
N VAL A 341 7.32 -1.84 8.38
CA VAL A 341 6.87 -2.01 9.78
C VAL A 341 5.35 -1.93 9.94
N VAL A 342 4.66 -1.27 9.01
CA VAL A 342 3.19 -1.23 8.93
C VAL A 342 2.55 -2.63 8.85
N ALA A 343 3.29 -3.67 8.46
CA ALA A 343 2.81 -5.04 8.51
C ALA A 343 2.34 -5.45 9.91
N ASP A 344 2.87 -4.83 10.97
CA ASP A 344 2.45 -5.06 12.36
C ASP A 344 1.01 -4.56 12.61
N ALA A 345 0.56 -3.52 11.90
CA ALA A 345 -0.83 -3.07 11.95
C ALA A 345 -1.78 -4.13 11.38
N PHE A 346 -1.38 -4.81 10.30
CA PHE A 346 -2.14 -5.92 9.72
C PHE A 346 -2.19 -7.13 10.66
N VAL A 347 -1.12 -7.38 11.43
CA VAL A 347 -1.11 -8.40 12.48
C VAL A 347 -2.14 -8.07 13.55
N ALA A 348 -2.08 -6.87 14.13
CA ALA A 348 -3.00 -6.44 15.19
C ALA A 348 -4.47 -6.50 14.74
N ASP A 349 -4.74 -6.10 13.49
CA ASP A 349 -6.08 -6.15 12.91
C ASP A 349 -6.58 -7.59 12.68
N LEU A 350 -5.70 -8.49 12.24
CA LEU A 350 -6.06 -9.90 12.08
C LEU A 350 -6.30 -10.61 13.41
N ASP A 351 -5.51 -10.27 14.44
CA ASP A 351 -5.72 -10.79 15.79
C ASP A 351 -7.12 -10.40 16.31
N GLY A 352 -7.53 -9.14 16.14
CA GLY A 352 -8.90 -8.69 16.47
C GLY A 352 -9.98 -9.49 15.73
N VAL A 353 -9.83 -9.71 14.43
CA VAL A 353 -10.77 -10.53 13.63
C VAL A 353 -10.84 -11.99 14.11
N TRP A 354 -9.73 -12.54 14.59
CA TRP A 354 -9.69 -13.91 15.08
C TRP A 354 -10.22 -14.06 16.50
N GLU A 355 -10.08 -13.04 17.34
CA GLU A 355 -10.68 -12.96 18.67
C GLU A 355 -12.20 -12.83 18.60
N GLU A 356 -12.75 -12.00 17.70
CA GLU A 356 -14.21 -11.86 17.52
C GLU A 356 -14.90 -13.13 17.01
N ARG A 357 -14.14 -14.09 16.46
CA ARG A 357 -14.66 -15.35 15.90
C ARG A 357 -14.32 -16.59 16.73
N GLY A 358 -13.53 -16.43 17.80
CA GLY A 358 -13.28 -17.48 18.80
C GLY A 358 -14.37 -17.47 19.85
#